data_AF-A0A4U5NZ37-F1
#
_entry.id   AF-A0A4U5NZ37-F1
#
_cell.length_a   1.000
_cell.length_b   1.000
_cell.length_c   1.000
_cell.angle_alpha   90.00
_cell.angle_beta   90.00
_cell.angle_gamma   90.00
#
_symmetry.space_group_name_H-M   'P 1'
#
loop_
_entity.id
_entity.type
_entity.pdbx_description
1 polymer ?
#
loop_
_entity_poly.entity_id
_entity_poly.type
_entity_poly.pdbx_seq_one_letter_code
_entity_poly.pdbx_strand_id
1 'polypeptide(L)'
;MKKIIGKYLADTSDSIDGLPFKLHDFGYRGSSSVESAAIGGAAHLVNFVSTDTIAALVCRKYYGASMAGFSIPATEHSTITTWRRTGEAAAYKNMLTQYPQGLVSVVSDSYDIYNAVSKIWGEELRDLVLERANKGCLVIRPDSGDPCEVVIKILNMLAESFPVTFNSKGYRVLPPYLRIIQGDGISPMTIADILESIKKDGWSTENVVFGAGGALLQRIDRDTQQCAFKCSYVTINGEARNVFKNPATDSSKRSKKGRLTLEKRNDGEVVTMQEGLGESSKDLLITVFENGRLLVDYTLDEIRSRAELDLVREMKEKKEAKEVIRKISRQTAKPFVNDAD
;
A
#
# COMPACT_ATOMS: atom_id res chain seq x y z
N MET A 1 3.19 -6.35 -3.69
CA MET A 1 3.66 -5.52 -2.56
C MET A 1 2.75 -5.61 -1.33
N LYS A 2 1.45 -5.30 -1.39
CA LYS A 2 0.52 -5.40 -0.22
C LYS A 2 0.59 -6.74 0.53
N LYS A 3 0.64 -7.86 -0.20
CA LYS A 3 0.81 -9.21 0.38
C LYS A 3 2.10 -9.35 1.21
N ILE A 4 3.22 -8.84 0.69
CA ILE A 4 4.54 -8.92 1.34
C ILE A 4 4.50 -8.09 2.62
N ILE A 5 4.10 -6.82 2.52
CA ILE A 5 4.03 -5.92 3.68
C ILE A 5 3.05 -6.45 4.74
N GLY A 6 1.88 -6.92 4.32
CA GLY A 6 0.88 -7.50 5.21
C GLY A 6 1.39 -8.71 5.99
N LYS A 7 2.14 -9.61 5.33
CA LYS A 7 2.79 -10.75 5.99
C LYS A 7 3.76 -10.29 7.08
N TYR A 8 4.68 -9.39 6.76
CA TYR A 8 5.68 -8.94 7.74
C TYR A 8 5.07 -8.13 8.90
N LEU A 9 4.03 -7.34 8.65
CA LEU A 9 3.27 -6.70 9.73
C LEU A 9 2.62 -7.75 10.62
N ALA A 10 1.97 -8.76 10.04
CA ALA A 10 1.36 -9.85 10.80
C ALA A 10 2.40 -10.68 11.58
N ASP A 11 3.64 -10.77 11.11
CA ASP A 11 4.73 -11.46 11.82
C ASP A 11 5.31 -10.64 12.98
N THR A 12 5.34 -9.31 12.86
CA THR A 12 6.20 -8.45 13.71
C THR A 12 5.46 -7.36 14.47
N SER A 13 4.16 -7.18 14.24
CA SER A 13 3.34 -6.09 14.83
C SER A 13 2.08 -6.63 15.50
N ASP A 14 1.55 -5.91 16.49
CA ASP A 14 0.32 -6.32 17.20
C ASP A 14 -0.95 -6.11 16.37
N SER A 15 -0.89 -5.25 15.35
CA SER A 15 -1.98 -4.94 14.44
C SER A 15 -1.47 -4.74 13.01
N ILE A 16 -2.36 -4.96 12.04
CA ILE A 16 -2.16 -4.63 10.62
C ILE A 16 -2.98 -3.41 10.18
N ASP A 17 -3.66 -2.71 11.10
CA ASP A 17 -4.58 -1.61 10.79
C ASP A 17 -3.90 -0.50 9.96
N GLY A 18 -2.58 -0.33 10.07
CA GLY A 18 -1.80 0.62 9.28
C GLY A 18 -1.48 0.20 7.84
N LEU A 19 -1.73 -1.06 7.45
CA LEU A 19 -1.40 -1.61 6.14
C LEU A 19 -1.86 -0.74 4.94
N PRO A 20 -3.07 -0.15 4.93
CA PRO A 20 -3.51 0.71 3.82
C PRO A 20 -2.61 1.91 3.53
N PHE A 21 -1.78 2.34 4.50
CA PHE A 21 -0.87 3.48 4.40
C PHE A 21 0.61 3.07 4.29
N LYS A 22 0.91 1.77 4.18
CA LYS A 22 2.30 1.29 4.23
C LYS A 22 3.08 1.38 2.93
N LEU A 23 2.42 1.72 1.82
CA LEU A 23 3.07 2.01 0.54
C LEU A 23 2.44 3.26 -0.06
N HIS A 24 3.22 4.33 -0.10
CA HIS A 24 2.85 5.62 -0.65
C HIS A 24 3.32 5.73 -2.11
N ASP A 25 2.45 6.25 -2.95
CA ASP A 25 2.78 6.48 -4.36
C ASP A 25 3.49 7.83 -4.54
N PHE A 26 4.76 7.78 -4.95
CA PHE A 26 5.62 8.91 -5.33
C PHE A 26 5.82 8.99 -6.85
N GLY A 27 5.03 8.25 -7.64
CA GLY A 27 5.29 7.94 -9.03
C GLY A 27 4.93 9.02 -10.03
N TYR A 28 4.30 10.13 -9.62
CA TYR A 28 3.79 11.13 -10.56
C TYR A 28 4.87 11.62 -11.53
N ARG A 29 6.00 12.11 -11.01
CA ARG A 29 7.11 12.62 -11.84
C ARG A 29 7.84 11.53 -12.63
N GLY A 30 7.71 10.27 -12.21
CA GLY A 30 8.34 9.12 -12.86
C GLY A 30 7.48 8.50 -13.97
N SER A 31 6.25 8.97 -14.14
CA SER A 31 5.32 8.48 -15.15
C SER A 31 5.56 9.15 -16.51
N SER A 32 5.27 8.43 -17.59
CA SER A 32 5.46 8.89 -18.98
C SER A 32 4.47 9.97 -19.43
N SER A 33 3.31 10.10 -18.78
CA SER A 33 2.33 11.16 -19.04
C SER A 33 1.41 11.38 -17.83
N VAL A 34 0.65 12.47 -17.82
CA VAL A 34 -0.36 12.73 -16.79
C VAL A 34 -1.46 11.68 -16.80
N GLU A 35 -1.87 11.22 -17.98
CA GLU A 35 -2.86 10.15 -18.11
C GLU A 35 -2.32 8.82 -17.56
N SER A 36 -1.07 8.47 -17.88
CA SER A 36 -0.41 7.29 -17.32
C SER A 36 -0.30 7.37 -15.79
N ALA A 37 0.04 8.54 -15.26
CA ALA A 37 0.07 8.78 -13.81
C ALA A 37 -1.32 8.63 -13.18
N ALA A 38 -2.37 9.12 -13.84
CA ALA A 38 -3.75 9.00 -13.36
C ALA A 38 -4.19 7.53 -13.30
N ILE A 39 -3.97 6.77 -14.38
CA ILE A 39 -4.36 5.36 -14.50
C ILE A 39 -3.54 4.50 -13.52
N GLY A 40 -2.22 4.68 -13.50
CA GLY A 40 -1.32 3.93 -12.63
C GLY A 40 -1.58 4.23 -11.14
N GLY A 41 -1.73 5.50 -10.78
CA GLY A 41 -2.07 5.91 -9.42
C GLY A 41 -3.45 5.40 -8.99
N ALA A 42 -4.46 5.42 -9.88
CA ALA A 42 -5.76 4.83 -9.60
C ALA A 42 -5.67 3.31 -9.33
N ALA A 43 -4.83 2.59 -10.08
CA ALA A 43 -4.56 1.17 -9.86
C ALA A 43 -3.85 0.91 -8.52
N HIS A 44 -2.92 1.79 -8.10
CA HIS A 44 -2.31 1.75 -6.76
C HIS A 44 -3.38 1.94 -5.67
N LEU A 45 -4.30 2.88 -5.86
CA LEU A 45 -5.37 3.18 -4.90
C LEU A 45 -6.40 2.06 -4.71
N VAL A 46 -6.39 1.01 -5.53
CA VAL A 46 -7.14 -0.24 -5.26
C VAL A 46 -6.57 -0.95 -4.02
N ASN A 47 -5.26 -0.85 -3.78
CA ASN A 47 -4.57 -1.64 -2.76
C ASN A 47 -4.20 -0.81 -1.52
N PHE A 48 -3.85 0.45 -1.71
CA PHE A 48 -3.44 1.39 -0.67
C PHE A 48 -4.27 2.67 -0.77
N VAL A 49 -4.14 3.56 0.21
CA VAL A 49 -4.91 4.81 0.25
C VAL A 49 -4.02 6.05 0.32
N SER A 50 -2.71 5.92 0.07
CA SER A 50 -1.76 7.02 0.18
C SER A 50 -1.00 7.29 -1.13
N THR A 51 -1.00 8.55 -1.58
CA THR A 51 -0.46 8.98 -2.88
C THR A 51 -0.15 10.47 -2.92
N ASP A 52 0.97 10.83 -3.57
CA ASP A 52 1.29 12.21 -4.01
C ASP A 52 1.00 12.41 -5.52
N THR A 53 0.57 11.35 -6.19
CA THR A 53 0.10 11.41 -7.59
C THR A 53 -1.33 11.94 -7.60
N ILE A 54 -1.50 13.26 -7.50
CA ILE A 54 -2.81 13.93 -7.47
C ILE A 54 -3.71 13.50 -8.65
N ALA A 55 -3.13 13.21 -9.81
CA ALA A 55 -3.86 12.70 -10.97
C ALA A 55 -4.65 11.40 -10.70
N ALA A 56 -4.23 10.58 -9.73
CA ALA A 56 -4.91 9.37 -9.31
C ALA A 56 -6.33 9.63 -8.78
N LEU A 57 -6.62 10.85 -8.32
CA LEU A 57 -7.94 11.24 -7.83
C LEU A 57 -9.01 11.31 -8.93
N VAL A 58 -8.63 11.02 -10.18
CA VAL A 58 -9.57 10.73 -11.29
C VAL A 58 -10.56 9.61 -10.93
N CYS A 59 -10.26 8.79 -9.92
CA CYS A 59 -11.22 7.86 -9.30
C CYS A 59 -12.55 8.50 -8.90
N ARG A 60 -12.58 9.80 -8.56
CA ARG A 60 -13.83 10.52 -8.30
C ARG A 60 -14.72 10.56 -9.54
N LYS A 61 -14.13 10.75 -10.72
CA LYS A 61 -14.84 10.88 -12.00
C LYS A 61 -15.33 9.53 -12.53
N TYR A 62 -14.49 8.50 -12.44
CA TYR A 62 -14.77 7.21 -13.11
C TYR A 62 -15.21 6.09 -12.18
N TYR A 63 -15.05 6.23 -10.85
CA TYR A 63 -15.34 5.17 -9.89
C TYR A 63 -16.09 5.68 -8.64
N GLY A 64 -16.69 6.88 -8.72
CA GLY A 64 -17.55 7.44 -7.67
C GLY A 64 -16.88 7.70 -6.31
N ALA A 65 -15.54 7.65 -6.22
CA ALA A 65 -14.84 7.82 -4.96
C ALA A 65 -14.83 9.31 -4.53
N SER A 66 -15.47 9.64 -3.41
CA SER A 66 -15.48 11.02 -2.90
C SER A 66 -14.05 11.52 -2.60
N MET A 67 -13.23 10.67 -1.97
CA MET A 67 -11.80 10.87 -1.79
C MET A 67 -11.10 9.51 -1.85
N ALA A 68 -10.31 9.28 -2.91
CA ALA A 68 -9.68 7.98 -3.14
C ALA A 68 -8.34 7.82 -2.41
N GLY A 69 -7.61 8.90 -2.15
CA GLY A 69 -6.27 8.84 -1.57
C GLY A 69 -5.94 10.05 -0.69
N PHE A 70 -4.95 9.87 0.17
CA PHE A 70 -4.52 10.83 1.19
C PHE A 70 -3.01 11.07 1.11
N SER A 71 -2.57 12.21 1.61
CA SER A 71 -1.16 12.51 1.83
C SER A 71 -0.96 13.36 3.09
N ILE A 72 0.29 13.63 3.43
CA ILE A 72 0.72 14.41 4.59
C ILE A 72 1.67 15.52 4.14
N PRO A 73 1.80 16.62 4.88
CA PRO A 73 2.88 17.57 4.68
C PRO A 73 4.25 16.86 4.69
N ALA A 74 5.03 17.07 3.64
CA ALA A 74 6.34 16.47 3.49
C ALA A 74 7.33 17.49 2.93
N THR A 75 8.59 17.41 3.36
CA THR A 75 9.66 18.19 2.75
C THR A 75 10.25 17.49 1.53
N GLU A 76 10.82 18.28 0.63
CA GLU A 76 11.77 17.82 -0.37
C GLU A 76 13.11 18.53 -0.18
N HIS A 77 14.17 18.06 -0.84
CA HIS A 77 15.52 18.58 -0.64
C HIS A 77 15.61 20.10 -0.86
N SER A 78 14.86 20.69 -1.79
CA SER A 78 14.87 22.14 -2.04
C SER A 78 14.46 22.95 -0.80
N THR A 79 13.43 22.49 -0.09
CA THR A 79 12.90 23.14 1.12
C THR A 79 13.85 23.07 2.31
N ILE A 80 14.76 22.09 2.33
CA ILE A 80 15.82 21.96 3.34
C ILE A 80 17.05 22.76 2.92
N THR A 81 17.56 22.50 1.72
CA THR A 81 18.84 23.05 1.22
C THR A 81 18.82 24.56 0.99
N THR A 82 17.64 25.19 0.84
CA THR A 82 17.50 26.66 0.80
C THR A 82 18.01 27.33 2.09
N TRP A 83 17.99 26.61 3.23
CA TRP A 83 18.56 27.07 4.50
C TRP A 83 20.07 26.89 4.60
N ARG A 84 20.69 26.29 3.57
CA ARG A 84 22.10 25.89 3.51
C ARG A 84 22.44 24.84 4.58
N ARG A 85 23.64 24.28 4.50
CA ARG A 85 24.11 23.24 5.43
C ARG A 85 24.10 23.69 6.89
N THR A 86 24.47 24.93 7.16
CA THR A 86 24.47 25.50 8.52
C THR A 86 23.06 25.73 9.09
N GLY A 87 22.03 25.71 8.25
CA GLY A 87 20.63 25.94 8.64
C GLY A 87 19.76 24.69 8.57
N GLU A 88 20.33 23.48 8.43
CA GLU A 88 19.56 22.23 8.31
C GLU A 88 18.62 22.00 9.50
N ALA A 89 19.12 22.17 10.73
CA ALA A 89 18.29 22.07 11.94
C ALA A 89 17.19 23.15 12.00
N ALA A 90 17.49 24.38 11.54
CA ALA A 90 16.50 25.43 11.46
C ALA A 90 15.39 25.11 10.44
N ALA A 91 15.72 24.47 9.32
CA ALA A 91 14.75 24.00 8.34
C ALA A 91 13.81 22.92 8.92
N TYR A 92 14.38 21.95 9.65
CA TYR A 92 13.65 20.89 10.34
C TYR A 92 12.71 21.47 11.42
N LYS A 93 13.22 22.39 12.24
CA LYS A 93 12.43 23.11 13.24
C LYS A 93 11.30 23.92 12.60
N ASN A 94 11.56 24.59 11.49
CA ASN A 94 10.54 25.34 10.75
C ASN A 94 9.40 24.41 10.31
N MET A 95 9.72 23.22 9.80
CA MET A 95 8.68 22.25 9.41
C MET A 95 7.80 21.84 10.59
N LEU A 96 8.39 21.55 11.76
CA LEU A 96 7.62 21.25 12.97
C LEU A 96 6.80 22.44 13.49
N THR A 97 7.24 23.67 13.21
CA THR A 97 6.55 24.90 13.60
C THR A 97 5.35 25.18 12.69
N GLN A 98 5.49 25.01 11.37
CA GLN A 98 4.40 25.20 10.41
C GLN A 98 3.33 24.10 10.51
N TYR A 99 3.74 22.89 10.90
CA TYR A 99 2.84 21.74 11.10
C TYR A 99 2.93 21.24 12.56
N PRO A 100 2.39 22.01 13.51
CA PRO A 100 2.50 21.73 14.94
C PRO A 100 1.72 20.49 15.38
N GLN A 101 0.79 20.03 14.55
CA GLN A 101 -0.04 18.84 14.77
C GLN A 101 -0.06 17.97 13.50
N GLY A 102 -0.53 16.73 13.63
CA GLY A 102 -0.68 15.78 12.53
C GLY A 102 0.61 15.05 12.16
N LEU A 103 0.60 14.39 11.00
CA LEU A 103 1.76 13.68 10.47
C LEU A 103 2.61 14.66 9.64
N VAL A 104 3.93 14.56 9.76
CA VAL A 104 4.86 15.33 8.93
C VAL A 104 6.05 14.48 8.53
N SER A 105 6.38 14.46 7.23
CA SER A 105 7.58 13.78 6.74
C SER A 105 8.71 14.77 6.47
N VAL A 106 9.92 14.45 6.93
CA VAL A 106 11.09 15.29 6.72
C VAL A 106 12.21 14.48 6.08
N VAL A 107 12.55 14.82 4.84
CA VAL A 107 13.75 14.30 4.19
C VAL A 107 14.99 14.75 4.94
N SER A 108 15.76 13.78 5.42
CA SER A 108 16.78 14.00 6.45
C SER A 108 18.20 13.66 5.99
N ASP A 109 18.41 13.43 4.69
CA ASP A 109 19.68 13.04 4.09
C ASP A 109 20.22 14.08 3.10
N SER A 110 19.78 15.34 3.21
CA SER A 110 20.29 16.42 2.35
C SER A 110 21.81 16.61 2.45
N TYR A 111 22.40 16.27 3.59
CA TYR A 111 23.86 16.31 3.79
C TYR A 111 24.41 15.04 4.46
N ASP A 112 23.84 14.62 5.59
CA ASP A 112 24.27 13.42 6.32
C ASP A 112 23.11 12.91 7.20
N ILE A 113 22.50 11.80 6.79
CA ILE A 113 21.38 11.18 7.50
C ILE A 113 21.72 10.76 8.93
N TYR A 114 22.96 10.34 9.18
CA TYR A 114 23.37 9.87 10.51
C TYR A 114 23.55 11.05 11.46
N ASN A 115 24.14 12.15 10.99
CA ASN A 115 24.20 13.40 11.76
C ASN A 115 22.80 13.97 12.00
N ALA A 116 21.94 13.99 10.98
CA ALA A 116 20.57 14.47 11.12
C ALA A 116 19.80 13.67 12.18
N VAL A 117 19.93 12.35 12.19
CA VAL A 117 19.25 11.48 13.15
C VAL A 117 19.84 11.61 14.56
N SER A 118 21.16 11.49 14.74
CA SER A 118 21.78 11.49 16.07
C SER A 118 21.86 12.89 16.71
N LYS A 119 22.27 13.90 15.94
CA LYS A 119 22.56 15.24 16.47
C LYS A 119 21.40 16.20 16.35
N ILE A 120 20.71 16.21 15.21
CA ILE A 120 19.62 17.17 15.02
C ILE A 120 18.35 16.64 15.66
N TRP A 121 17.83 15.49 15.21
CA TRP A 121 16.61 14.91 15.78
C TRP A 121 16.83 14.34 17.17
N GLY A 122 17.96 13.67 17.39
CA GLY A 122 18.28 12.98 18.64
C GLY A 122 18.80 13.88 19.76
N GLU A 123 19.25 15.11 19.47
CA GLU A 123 19.75 16.05 20.47
C GLU A 123 19.10 17.44 20.32
N GLU A 124 19.44 18.23 19.30
CA GLU A 124 19.04 19.66 19.17
C GLU A 124 17.52 19.88 19.15
N LEU A 125 16.78 19.05 18.41
CA LEU A 125 15.32 19.15 18.22
C LEU A 125 14.57 18.05 18.97
N ARG A 126 15.24 17.29 19.83
CA ARG A 126 14.68 16.13 20.52
C ARG A 126 13.40 16.47 21.28
N ASP A 127 13.40 17.58 22.00
CA ASP A 127 12.24 18.02 22.79
C ASP A 127 11.03 18.32 21.90
N LEU A 128 11.24 18.93 20.74
CA LEU A 128 10.17 19.16 19.76
C LEU A 128 9.61 17.86 19.18
N VAL A 129 10.45 16.82 19.03
CA VAL A 129 9.98 15.49 18.61
C VAL A 129 9.17 14.83 19.73
N LEU A 130 9.62 14.92 20.99
CA LEU A 130 8.88 14.41 22.15
C LEU A 130 7.52 15.07 22.33
N GLU A 131 7.44 16.40 22.12
CA GLU A 131 6.19 17.15 22.17
C GLU A 131 5.13 16.64 21.18
N ARG A 132 5.53 15.94 20.12
CA ARG A 132 4.59 15.34 19.17
C ARG A 132 3.80 14.18 19.75
N ALA A 133 4.17 13.60 20.89
CA ALA A 133 3.46 12.49 21.52
C ALA A 133 1.94 12.67 21.62
N ASN A 134 1.48 13.91 21.83
CA ASN A 134 0.07 14.26 21.94
C ASN A 134 -0.48 15.05 20.74
N LYS A 135 0.35 15.30 19.72
CA LYS A 135 0.05 16.22 18.61
C LYS A 135 0.14 15.55 17.25
N GLY A 136 0.89 14.46 17.10
CA GLY A 136 1.05 13.77 15.84
C GLY A 136 2.34 12.96 15.74
N CYS A 137 2.91 12.87 14.55
CA CYS A 137 4.07 12.01 14.30
C CYS A 137 5.04 12.62 13.29
N LEU A 138 6.33 12.57 13.61
CA LEU A 138 7.42 12.85 12.69
C LEU A 138 7.78 11.57 11.94
N VAL A 139 7.88 11.67 10.62
CA VAL A 139 8.32 10.58 9.75
C VAL A 139 9.65 10.98 9.10
N ILE A 140 10.74 10.44 9.63
CA ILE A 140 12.10 10.68 9.10
C ILE A 140 12.23 9.94 7.77
N ARG A 141 12.73 10.64 6.74
CA ARG A 141 12.88 10.08 5.39
C ARG A 141 14.34 10.07 4.93
N PRO A 142 15.03 8.91 4.96
CA PRO A 142 16.19 8.68 4.11
C PRO A 142 15.79 8.56 2.62
N ASP A 143 16.66 9.01 1.72
CA ASP A 143 16.45 9.03 0.27
C ASP A 143 17.72 8.60 -0.51
N SER A 144 18.70 7.98 0.18
CA SER A 144 19.97 7.52 -0.40
C SER A 144 20.64 6.41 0.43
N GLY A 145 21.56 5.68 -0.19
CA GLY A 145 22.28 4.54 0.41
C GLY A 145 21.56 3.20 0.24
N ASP A 146 22.16 2.10 0.74
CA ASP A 146 21.50 0.79 0.73
C ASP A 146 20.32 0.78 1.71
N PRO A 147 19.07 0.61 1.23
CA PRO A 147 17.89 0.64 2.10
C PRO A 147 17.91 -0.39 3.23
N CYS A 148 18.51 -1.57 3.03
CA CYS A 148 18.58 -2.62 4.05
C CYS A 148 19.49 -2.21 5.21
N GLU A 149 20.59 -1.52 4.92
CA GLU A 149 21.56 -1.07 5.93
C GLU A 149 21.12 0.24 6.59
N VAL A 150 20.72 1.22 5.77
CA VAL A 150 20.39 2.58 6.22
C VAL A 150 19.20 2.56 7.17
N VAL A 151 18.14 1.82 6.84
CA VAL A 151 16.93 1.76 7.69
C VAL A 151 17.24 1.15 9.05
N ILE A 152 17.99 0.05 9.10
CA ILE A 152 18.40 -0.58 10.38
C ILE A 152 19.24 0.39 11.21
N LYS A 153 20.23 1.03 10.57
CA LYS A 153 21.12 1.95 11.27
C LYS A 153 20.37 3.14 11.85
N ILE A 154 19.42 3.71 11.12
CA ILE A 154 18.55 4.79 11.62
C ILE A 154 17.70 4.29 12.80
N LEU A 155 17.07 3.12 12.69
CA LEU A 155 16.27 2.55 13.79
C LEU A 155 17.10 2.41 15.07
N ASN A 156 18.32 1.88 14.96
CA ASN A 156 19.22 1.70 16.10
C ASN A 156 19.70 3.05 16.68
N MET A 157 20.04 4.04 15.85
CA MET A 157 20.40 5.38 16.33
C MET A 157 19.23 6.10 17.01
N LEU A 158 18.00 5.92 16.50
CA LEU A 158 16.81 6.47 17.15
C LEU A 158 16.56 5.82 18.52
N ALA A 159 16.89 4.55 18.69
CA ALA A 159 16.78 3.86 19.98
C ALA A 159 17.73 4.41 21.04
N GLU A 160 18.84 5.04 20.64
CA GLU A 160 19.78 5.69 21.56
C GLU A 160 19.20 7.00 22.12
N SER A 161 18.40 7.72 21.33
CA SER A 161 17.86 9.05 21.71
C SER A 161 16.41 9.02 22.22
N PHE A 162 15.61 8.03 21.82
CA PHE A 162 14.17 7.97 22.08
C PHE A 162 13.76 6.67 22.78
N PRO A 163 12.70 6.71 23.63
CA PRO A 163 12.24 5.52 24.34
C PRO A 163 11.68 4.48 23.37
N VAL A 164 12.15 3.24 23.48
CA VAL A 164 11.69 2.09 22.69
C VAL A 164 10.92 1.14 23.58
N THR A 165 9.84 0.59 23.05
CA THR A 165 9.05 -0.47 23.71
C THR A 165 9.16 -1.78 22.96
N PHE A 166 8.77 -2.89 23.58
CA PHE A 166 8.55 -4.16 22.91
C PHE A 166 7.05 -4.42 22.78
N ASN A 167 6.62 -4.88 21.61
CA ASN A 167 5.24 -5.31 21.41
C ASN A 167 5.01 -6.76 21.90
N SER A 168 3.78 -7.27 21.79
CA SER A 168 3.45 -8.62 22.30
C SER A 168 4.19 -9.76 21.60
N LYS A 169 4.84 -9.48 20.46
CA LYS A 169 5.63 -10.43 19.66
C LYS A 169 7.13 -10.34 19.92
N GLY A 170 7.56 -9.51 20.86
CA GLY A 170 8.97 -9.35 21.23
C GLY A 170 9.79 -8.50 20.26
N TYR A 171 9.14 -7.70 19.40
CA TYR A 171 9.84 -6.79 18.49
C TYR A 171 9.88 -5.36 19.04
N ARG A 172 10.99 -4.66 18.81
CA ARG A 172 11.19 -3.26 19.18
C ARG A 172 10.26 -2.33 18.38
N VAL A 173 9.69 -1.33 19.05
CA VAL A 173 8.77 -0.36 18.48
C VAL A 173 9.19 1.04 18.92
N LEU A 174 9.37 1.93 17.94
CA LEU A 174 9.59 3.35 18.13
C LEU A 174 8.35 3.98 18.78
N PRO A 175 8.51 5.07 19.55
CA PRO A 175 7.37 5.71 20.17
C PRO A 175 6.39 6.22 19.10
N PRO A 176 5.08 6.28 19.36
CA PRO A 176 4.04 6.46 18.33
C PRO A 176 4.16 7.76 17.52
N TYR A 177 4.89 8.75 18.03
CA TYR A 177 5.15 10.03 17.41
C TYR A 177 6.40 10.05 16.50
N LEU A 178 7.04 8.91 16.26
CA LEU A 178 8.24 8.81 15.45
C LEU A 178 8.24 7.57 14.56
N ARG A 179 8.37 7.76 13.26
CA ARG A 179 8.42 6.68 12.25
C ARG A 179 9.45 6.99 11.17
N ILE A 180 9.71 6.01 10.30
CA ILE A 180 10.59 6.15 9.13
C ILE A 180 9.78 5.92 7.85
N ILE A 181 10.07 6.67 6.79
CA ILE A 181 9.62 6.33 5.43
C ILE A 181 10.84 6.17 4.51
N GLN A 182 10.99 5.00 3.90
CA GLN A 182 12.02 4.75 2.88
C GLN A 182 11.40 5.00 1.50
N GLY A 183 11.88 6.02 0.79
CA GLY A 183 11.38 6.41 -0.54
C GLY A 183 12.26 5.97 -1.72
N ASP A 184 13.55 5.78 -1.47
CA ASP A 184 14.52 5.43 -2.52
C ASP A 184 14.66 3.91 -2.69
N GLY A 185 14.91 3.47 -3.93
CA GLY A 185 15.20 2.07 -4.25
C GLY A 185 14.03 1.08 -4.06
N ILE A 186 12.79 1.55 -3.92
CA ILE A 186 11.64 0.70 -3.58
C ILE A 186 11.09 -0.07 -4.79
N SER A 187 11.02 -1.39 -4.66
CA SER A 187 10.47 -2.36 -5.62
C SER A 187 9.88 -3.56 -4.86
N PRO A 188 9.16 -4.48 -5.51
CA PRO A 188 8.64 -5.64 -4.80
C PRO A 188 9.74 -6.54 -4.20
N MET A 189 10.93 -6.64 -4.82
CA MET A 189 12.06 -7.39 -4.27
C MET A 189 12.67 -6.67 -3.07
N THR A 190 13.05 -5.40 -3.25
CA THR A 190 13.73 -4.63 -2.20
C THR A 190 12.86 -4.42 -0.95
N ILE A 191 11.52 -4.31 -1.09
CA ILE A 191 10.62 -4.30 0.07
C ILE A 191 10.76 -5.58 0.90
N ALA A 192 10.85 -6.74 0.27
CA ALA A 192 11.00 -8.00 1.00
C ALA A 192 12.33 -8.06 1.75
N ASP A 193 13.42 -7.63 1.09
CA ASP A 193 14.76 -7.63 1.67
C ASP A 193 14.86 -6.66 2.86
N ILE A 194 14.32 -5.45 2.74
CA ILE A 194 14.29 -4.45 3.83
C ILE A 194 13.48 -4.99 5.01
N LEU A 195 12.28 -5.52 4.77
CA LEU A 195 11.41 -6.04 5.83
C LEU A 195 12.02 -7.25 6.55
N GLU A 196 12.69 -8.13 5.81
CA GLU A 196 13.43 -9.26 6.39
C GLU A 196 14.59 -8.77 7.26
N SER A 197 15.32 -7.75 6.81
CA SER A 197 16.44 -7.17 7.54
C SER A 197 15.95 -6.52 8.85
N ILE A 198 14.87 -5.72 8.80
CA ILE A 198 14.22 -5.14 9.99
C ILE A 198 13.79 -6.24 10.98
N LYS A 199 13.14 -7.30 10.47
CA LYS A 199 12.70 -8.43 11.30
C LYS A 199 13.87 -9.14 11.96
N LYS A 200 14.95 -9.42 11.23
CA LYS A 200 16.16 -10.08 11.75
C LYS A 200 16.87 -9.25 12.81
N ASP A 201 16.86 -7.93 12.69
CA ASP A 201 17.39 -7.02 13.70
C ASP A 201 16.46 -6.88 14.92
N GLY A 202 15.31 -7.57 14.96
CA GLY A 202 14.39 -7.54 16.10
C GLY A 202 13.55 -6.27 16.19
N TRP A 203 13.39 -5.54 15.08
CA TRP A 203 12.48 -4.40 14.98
C TRP A 203 11.14 -4.80 14.39
N SER A 204 10.08 -4.14 14.84
CA SER A 204 8.78 -4.28 14.22
C SER A 204 8.73 -3.54 12.89
N THR A 205 8.10 -4.15 11.88
CA THR A 205 7.90 -3.51 10.58
C THR A 205 6.82 -2.42 10.63
N GLU A 206 6.11 -2.26 11.76
CA GLU A 206 5.24 -1.10 11.98
C GLU A 206 5.99 0.23 12.01
N ASN A 207 7.29 0.22 12.29
CA ASN A 207 8.12 1.42 12.36
C ASN A 207 8.39 2.08 11.00
N VAL A 208 8.21 1.33 9.91
CA VAL A 208 8.62 1.75 8.56
C VAL A 208 7.43 1.78 7.61
N VAL A 209 7.38 2.84 6.79
CA VAL A 209 6.48 3.01 5.64
C VAL A 209 7.36 3.07 4.39
N PHE A 210 6.82 2.71 3.22
CA PHE A 210 7.55 2.80 1.96
C PHE A 210 6.94 3.87 1.06
N GLY A 211 7.77 4.58 0.31
CA GLY A 211 7.38 5.40 -0.83
C GLY A 211 7.93 4.79 -2.11
N ALA A 212 7.13 4.67 -3.16
CA ALA A 212 7.58 4.07 -4.42
C ALA A 212 7.23 4.97 -5.61
N GLY A 213 8.24 5.29 -6.42
CA GLY A 213 8.13 6.15 -7.60
C GLY A 213 8.03 5.36 -8.91
N GLY A 214 9.02 5.52 -9.78
CA GLY A 214 9.02 4.92 -11.12
C GLY A 214 8.92 3.39 -11.14
N ALA A 215 9.41 2.69 -10.11
CA ALA A 215 9.24 1.24 -9.99
C ALA A 215 7.77 0.82 -9.77
N LEU A 216 6.94 1.70 -9.20
CA LEU A 216 5.52 1.47 -8.98
C LEU A 216 4.71 1.73 -10.25
N LEU A 217 4.97 2.85 -10.94
CA LEU A 217 4.10 3.33 -12.03
C LEU A 217 4.67 3.19 -13.46
N GLN A 218 5.98 2.99 -13.64
CA GLN A 218 6.61 3.10 -14.96
C GLN A 218 7.47 1.89 -15.37
N ARG A 219 8.06 1.15 -14.43
CA ARG A 219 8.90 -0.04 -14.72
C ARG A 219 8.06 -1.32 -14.84
N ILE A 220 6.95 -1.23 -15.56
CA ILE A 220 6.06 -2.33 -15.91
C ILE A 220 5.68 -2.19 -17.38
N ASP A 221 5.54 -3.32 -18.06
CA ASP A 221 5.11 -3.37 -19.46
C ASP A 221 3.98 -4.37 -19.66
N ARG A 222 3.44 -4.41 -20.89
CA ARG A 222 2.35 -5.32 -21.26
C ARG A 222 2.73 -6.80 -21.07
N ASP A 223 4.00 -7.14 -21.26
CA ASP A 223 4.50 -8.52 -21.23
C ASP A 223 4.73 -9.03 -19.81
N THR A 224 4.87 -8.14 -18.83
CA THR A 224 5.00 -8.45 -17.39
C THR A 224 3.90 -9.39 -16.88
N GLN A 225 2.67 -9.27 -17.40
CA GLN A 225 1.54 -10.18 -17.12
C GLN A 225 1.01 -10.86 -18.39
N GLN A 226 1.75 -10.76 -19.51
CA GLN A 226 1.38 -11.32 -20.81
C GLN A 226 -0.01 -10.87 -21.30
N CYS A 227 -0.43 -9.64 -20.98
CA CYS A 227 -1.75 -9.10 -21.33
C CYS A 227 -1.95 -9.08 -22.86
N ALA A 228 -2.93 -9.81 -23.39
CA ALA A 228 -3.11 -9.98 -24.82
C ALA A 228 -4.57 -10.01 -25.25
N PHE A 229 -4.86 -9.40 -26.41
CA PHE A 229 -6.15 -9.52 -27.10
C PHE A 229 -6.01 -10.41 -28.34
N LYS A 230 -6.94 -11.34 -28.57
CA LYS A 230 -6.95 -12.28 -29.71
C LYS A 230 -8.39 -12.60 -30.12
N CYS A 231 -8.64 -12.68 -31.43
CA CYS A 231 -9.87 -13.24 -31.96
C CYS A 231 -9.90 -14.75 -31.68
N SER A 232 -11.01 -15.26 -31.16
CA SER A 232 -11.21 -16.69 -30.89
C SER A 232 -12.37 -17.31 -31.70
N TYR A 233 -13.28 -16.50 -32.24
CA TYR A 233 -14.48 -16.97 -32.95
C TYR A 233 -14.86 -16.00 -34.08
N VAL A 234 -15.30 -16.54 -35.22
CA VAL A 234 -15.89 -15.77 -36.32
C VAL A 234 -17.08 -16.50 -36.93
N THR A 235 -17.98 -15.76 -37.55
CA THR A 235 -19.05 -16.32 -38.39
C THR A 235 -18.84 -15.88 -39.83
N ILE A 236 -18.72 -16.84 -40.76
CA ILE A 236 -18.48 -16.60 -42.18
C ILE A 236 -19.60 -17.28 -42.96
N ASN A 237 -20.39 -16.53 -43.72
CA ASN A 237 -21.54 -17.06 -44.47
C ASN A 237 -22.52 -17.87 -43.60
N GLY A 238 -22.74 -17.44 -42.36
CA GLY A 238 -23.58 -18.15 -41.38
C GLY A 238 -22.89 -19.34 -40.68
N GLU A 239 -21.68 -19.72 -41.09
CA GLU A 239 -20.92 -20.81 -40.49
C GLU A 239 -20.04 -20.33 -39.33
N ALA A 240 -20.23 -20.94 -38.16
CA ALA A 240 -19.42 -20.74 -36.97
C ALA A 240 -18.01 -21.34 -37.13
N ARG A 241 -16.94 -20.58 -36.86
CA ARG A 241 -15.56 -21.05 -36.92
C ARG A 241 -14.76 -20.68 -35.69
N ASN A 242 -14.14 -21.67 -35.06
CA ASN A 242 -13.17 -21.48 -33.99
C ASN A 242 -11.83 -21.03 -34.61
N VAL A 243 -11.35 -19.85 -34.25
CA VAL A 243 -10.07 -19.33 -34.72
C VAL A 243 -9.07 -19.26 -33.57
N PHE A 244 -7.82 -19.59 -33.83
CA PHE A 244 -6.75 -19.53 -32.85
C PHE A 244 -5.38 -19.54 -33.54
N LYS A 245 -4.36 -19.06 -32.84
CA LYS A 245 -2.97 -19.24 -33.25
C LYS A 245 -2.31 -20.33 -32.42
N ASN A 246 -1.42 -21.08 -33.05
CA ASN A 246 -0.55 -22.04 -32.38
C ASN A 246 0.81 -22.06 -33.09
N PRO A 247 1.70 -21.08 -32.81
CA PRO A 247 2.99 -20.99 -33.49
C PRO A 247 3.84 -22.25 -33.26
N ALA A 248 4.39 -22.83 -34.33
CA ALA A 248 5.21 -24.04 -34.24
C ALA A 248 6.48 -23.85 -33.40
N THR A 249 7.03 -22.64 -33.37
CA THR A 249 8.26 -22.28 -32.66
C THR A 249 8.04 -21.84 -31.22
N ASP A 250 6.78 -21.67 -30.79
CA ASP A 250 6.46 -21.17 -29.45
C ASP A 250 5.03 -21.56 -29.03
N SER A 251 4.92 -22.70 -28.36
CA SER A 251 3.64 -23.24 -27.87
C SER A 251 3.04 -22.40 -26.73
N SER A 252 3.85 -21.59 -26.03
CA SER A 252 3.36 -20.69 -24.98
C SER A 252 2.45 -19.59 -25.54
N LYS A 253 2.59 -19.27 -26.84
CA LYS A 253 1.76 -18.28 -27.55
C LYS A 253 0.49 -18.88 -28.16
N ARG A 254 0.11 -20.10 -27.78
CA ARG A 254 -1.16 -20.71 -28.19
C ARG A 254 -2.34 -19.94 -27.60
N SER A 255 -3.25 -19.48 -28.44
CA SER A 255 -4.47 -18.79 -27.98
C SER A 255 -5.61 -19.78 -27.72
N LYS A 256 -6.58 -19.36 -26.90
CA LYS A 256 -7.86 -20.04 -26.74
C LYS A 256 -8.70 -19.97 -28.02
N LYS A 257 -9.71 -20.84 -28.14
CA LYS A 257 -10.52 -21.01 -29.36
C LYS A 257 -12.01 -20.98 -29.05
N GLY A 258 -12.79 -20.48 -30.01
CA GLY A 258 -14.25 -20.43 -29.98
C GLY A 258 -14.83 -19.40 -29.01
N ARG A 259 -16.14 -19.53 -28.74
CA ARG A 259 -16.83 -18.75 -27.71
C ARG A 259 -16.34 -19.21 -26.33
N LEU A 260 -16.12 -18.25 -25.43
CA LEU A 260 -15.51 -18.49 -24.13
C LEU A 260 -16.49 -18.12 -23.01
N THR A 261 -16.42 -18.84 -21.90
CA THR A 261 -16.99 -18.45 -20.59
C THR A 261 -15.90 -18.58 -19.53
N LEU A 262 -16.03 -17.84 -18.43
CA LEU A 262 -15.19 -17.96 -17.25
C LEU A 262 -16.03 -18.55 -16.12
N GLU A 263 -15.71 -19.73 -15.63
CA GLU A 263 -16.54 -20.45 -14.66
C GLU A 263 -15.78 -20.73 -13.37
N LYS A 264 -16.49 -20.74 -12.24
CA LYS A 264 -15.94 -21.18 -10.95
C LYS A 264 -16.40 -22.60 -10.65
N ARG A 265 -15.46 -23.51 -10.46
CA ARG A 265 -15.72 -24.90 -10.08
C ARG A 265 -16.08 -25.01 -8.60
N ASN A 266 -16.60 -26.19 -8.20
CA ASN A 266 -17.02 -26.47 -6.83
C ASN A 266 -15.87 -26.40 -5.81
N ASP A 267 -14.63 -26.63 -6.25
CA ASP A 267 -13.40 -26.50 -5.45
C ASP A 267 -12.88 -25.05 -5.37
N GLY A 268 -13.54 -24.11 -6.06
CA GLY A 268 -13.18 -22.70 -6.11
C GLY A 268 -12.21 -22.33 -7.24
N GLU A 269 -11.73 -23.29 -8.04
CA GLU A 269 -10.88 -23.02 -9.20
C GLU A 269 -11.66 -22.23 -10.27
N VAL A 270 -11.00 -21.21 -10.85
CA VAL A 270 -11.55 -20.45 -11.97
C VAL A 270 -11.00 -21.01 -13.28
N VAL A 271 -11.89 -21.47 -14.16
CA VAL A 271 -11.56 -22.11 -15.44
C VAL A 271 -12.16 -21.35 -16.61
N THR A 272 -11.42 -21.22 -17.71
CA THR A 272 -11.98 -20.71 -18.97
C THR A 272 -12.44 -21.87 -19.83
N MET A 273 -13.75 -21.98 -20.05
CA MET A 273 -14.31 -22.92 -21.02
C MET A 273 -14.14 -22.37 -22.44
N GLN A 274 -13.95 -23.27 -23.39
CA GLN A 274 -13.64 -22.94 -24.78
C GLN A 274 -14.68 -23.57 -25.72
N GLU A 275 -14.64 -23.15 -26.98
CA GLU A 275 -15.41 -23.80 -28.07
C GLU A 275 -16.93 -23.81 -27.83
N GLY A 276 -17.45 -22.91 -26.98
CA GLY A 276 -18.87 -22.85 -26.61
C GLY A 276 -19.33 -23.97 -25.67
N LEU A 277 -18.40 -24.71 -25.05
CA LEU A 277 -18.70 -25.80 -24.12
C LEU A 277 -19.08 -25.34 -22.70
N GLY A 278 -19.04 -24.03 -22.45
CA GLY A 278 -19.39 -23.45 -21.17
C GLY A 278 -20.90 -23.26 -20.97
N GLU A 279 -21.31 -23.13 -19.73
CA GLU A 279 -22.69 -22.87 -19.33
C GLU A 279 -22.88 -21.38 -19.04
N SER A 280 -23.76 -20.70 -19.78
CA SER A 280 -24.00 -19.26 -19.57
C SER A 280 -24.52 -18.91 -18.17
N SER A 281 -25.19 -19.84 -17.48
CA SER A 281 -25.63 -19.67 -16.09
C SER A 281 -24.48 -19.68 -15.07
N LYS A 282 -23.30 -20.16 -15.46
CA LYS A 282 -22.09 -20.24 -14.63
C LYS A 282 -21.02 -19.22 -15.03
N ASP A 283 -21.24 -18.48 -16.11
CA ASP A 283 -20.29 -17.50 -16.62
C ASP A 283 -20.17 -16.31 -15.67
N LEU A 284 -18.95 -16.06 -15.21
CA LEU A 284 -18.57 -14.94 -14.38
C LEU A 284 -18.39 -13.66 -15.20
N LEU A 285 -18.22 -13.79 -16.53
CA LEU A 285 -18.19 -12.64 -17.43
C LEU A 285 -19.60 -12.08 -17.57
N ILE A 286 -19.73 -10.77 -17.39
CA ILE A 286 -20.98 -10.05 -17.57
C ILE A 286 -20.83 -9.00 -18.65
N THR A 287 -21.92 -8.68 -19.35
CA THR A 287 -21.93 -7.59 -20.31
C THR A 287 -21.82 -6.27 -19.58
N VAL A 288 -20.65 -5.62 -19.66
CA VAL A 288 -20.42 -4.30 -19.05
C VAL A 288 -20.70 -3.15 -20.01
N PHE A 289 -20.63 -3.40 -21.32
CA PHE A 289 -20.85 -2.40 -22.36
C PHE A 289 -21.54 -3.04 -23.57
N GLU A 290 -22.55 -2.37 -24.09
CA GLU A 290 -23.29 -2.82 -25.27
C GLU A 290 -23.75 -1.62 -26.09
N ASN A 291 -23.47 -1.64 -27.40
CA ASN A 291 -23.97 -0.67 -28.37
C ASN A 291 -23.81 0.82 -27.96
N GLY A 292 -22.63 1.19 -27.46
CA GLY A 292 -22.35 2.58 -27.07
C GLY A 292 -22.75 2.93 -25.63
N ARG A 293 -23.30 1.99 -24.86
CA ARG A 293 -23.80 2.24 -23.50
C ARG A 293 -23.07 1.39 -22.47
N LEU A 294 -22.67 2.02 -21.37
CA LEU A 294 -22.19 1.34 -20.18
C LEU A 294 -23.41 0.74 -19.44
N LEU A 295 -23.40 -0.58 -19.22
CA LEU A 295 -24.48 -1.31 -18.56
C LEU A 295 -24.19 -1.58 -17.08
N VAL A 296 -22.91 -1.71 -16.73
CA VAL A 296 -22.45 -1.98 -15.37
C VAL A 296 -21.33 -1.01 -15.06
N ASP A 297 -21.47 -0.32 -13.94
CA ASP A 297 -20.47 0.58 -13.38
C ASP A 297 -20.13 0.14 -11.96
N TYR A 298 -18.86 0.23 -11.57
CA TYR A 298 -18.40 -0.22 -10.27
C TYR A 298 -17.76 0.92 -9.50
N THR A 299 -18.11 1.05 -8.23
CA THR A 299 -17.45 2.00 -7.34
C THR A 299 -16.05 1.53 -6.95
N LEU A 300 -15.17 2.46 -6.60
CA LEU A 300 -13.83 2.13 -6.12
C LEU A 300 -13.89 1.25 -4.87
N ASP A 301 -14.89 1.45 -4.00
CA ASP A 301 -15.05 0.69 -2.77
C ASP A 301 -15.44 -0.77 -3.05
N GLU A 302 -16.31 -1.02 -4.04
CA GLU A 302 -16.59 -2.39 -4.49
C GLU A 302 -15.35 -3.08 -5.06
N ILE A 303 -14.56 -2.34 -5.86
CA ILE A 303 -13.30 -2.85 -6.43
C ILE A 303 -12.31 -3.20 -5.32
N ARG A 304 -12.12 -2.29 -4.35
CA ARG A 304 -11.27 -2.51 -3.15
C ARG A 304 -11.73 -3.72 -2.35
N SER A 305 -13.04 -3.84 -2.10
CA SER A 305 -13.61 -4.96 -1.36
C SER A 305 -13.29 -6.30 -2.03
N ARG A 306 -13.43 -6.39 -3.36
CA ARG A 306 -13.10 -7.60 -4.14
C ARG A 306 -11.61 -7.91 -4.15
N ALA A 307 -10.76 -6.88 -4.27
CA ALA A 307 -9.30 -7.02 -4.33
C ALA A 307 -8.64 -7.28 -2.97
N GLU A 308 -9.38 -7.17 -1.86
CA GLU A 308 -8.82 -7.26 -0.52
C GLU A 308 -8.23 -8.64 -0.20
N LEU A 309 -7.14 -8.66 0.56
CA LEU A 309 -6.43 -9.87 0.94
C LEU A 309 -7.21 -10.68 1.99
N ASP A 310 -7.19 -12.00 1.88
CA ASP A 310 -7.84 -12.89 2.84
C ASP A 310 -7.32 -12.67 4.27
N LEU A 311 -6.00 -12.49 4.44
CA LEU A 311 -5.40 -12.13 5.74
C LEU A 311 -6.06 -10.89 6.37
N VAL A 312 -6.38 -9.87 5.56
CA VAL A 312 -7.02 -8.64 6.04
C VAL A 312 -8.48 -8.91 6.41
N ARG A 313 -9.19 -9.70 5.60
CA ARG A 313 -10.59 -10.10 5.86
C ARG A 313 -10.70 -10.91 7.15
N GLU A 314 -9.90 -11.95 7.30
CA GLU A 314 -9.86 -12.81 8.49
C GLU A 314 -9.55 -12.01 9.77
N MET A 315 -8.66 -11.03 9.69
CA MET A 315 -8.34 -10.18 10.85
C MET A 315 -9.48 -9.23 11.22
N LYS A 316 -10.20 -8.67 10.23
CA LYS A 316 -11.40 -7.87 10.49
C LYS A 316 -12.48 -8.70 11.17
N GLU A 317 -12.76 -9.90 10.66
CA GLU A 317 -13.72 -10.83 11.26
C GLU A 317 -13.36 -11.18 12.71
N LYS A 318 -12.08 -11.48 12.98
CA LYS A 318 -11.59 -11.74 14.35
C LYS A 318 -11.75 -10.52 15.28
N LYS A 319 -11.54 -9.31 14.76
CA LYS A 319 -11.69 -8.06 15.53
C LYS A 319 -13.16 -7.79 15.87
N GLU A 320 -14.05 -7.94 14.90
CA GLU A 320 -15.51 -7.82 15.08
C GLU A 320 -16.02 -8.87 16.07
N ALA A 321 -15.60 -10.13 15.95
CA ALA A 321 -15.95 -11.18 16.90
C ALA A 321 -15.51 -10.86 18.33
N LYS A 322 -14.27 -10.36 18.52
CA LYS A 322 -13.78 -9.91 19.84
C LYS A 322 -14.61 -8.76 20.40
N GLU A 323 -15.04 -7.83 19.56
CA GLU A 323 -15.86 -6.69 19.98
C GLU A 323 -17.27 -7.12 20.40
N VAL A 324 -17.88 -8.06 19.66
CA VAL A 324 -19.15 -8.70 20.03
C VAL A 324 -19.02 -9.41 21.39
N ILE A 325 -17.98 -10.22 21.58
CA ILE A 325 -17.73 -10.92 22.86
C ILE A 325 -17.58 -9.89 24.00
N ARG A 326 -16.79 -8.83 23.80
CA ARG A 326 -16.61 -7.77 24.81
C ARG A 326 -17.92 -7.07 25.16
N LYS A 327 -18.80 -6.87 24.18
CA LYS A 327 -20.13 -6.28 24.38
C LYS A 327 -21.04 -7.20 25.18
N ILE A 328 -21.03 -8.50 24.89
CA ILE A 328 -21.79 -9.51 25.65
C ILE A 328 -21.29 -9.57 27.11
N SER A 329 -19.97 -9.67 27.33
CA SER A 329 -19.40 -9.73 28.68
C SER A 329 -19.73 -8.49 29.53
N ARG A 330 -19.82 -7.31 28.90
CA ARG A 330 -20.26 -6.07 29.57
C ARG A 330 -21.75 -6.06 29.90
N GLN A 331 -22.59 -6.72 29.11
CA GLN A 331 -24.02 -6.84 29.36
C GLN A 331 -24.34 -7.87 30.45
N THR A 332 -23.56 -8.95 30.55
CA THR A 332 -23.72 -9.98 31.59
C THR A 332 -23.10 -9.59 32.93
N ALA A 333 -22.23 -8.57 32.96
CA ALA A 333 -21.60 -8.06 34.18
C ALA A 333 -22.40 -6.94 34.88
N LYS A 334 -23.70 -6.77 34.57
CA LYS A 334 -24.55 -5.91 35.41
C LYS A 334 -24.65 -6.52 36.81
N PRO A 335 -24.36 -5.78 37.90
CA PRO A 335 -24.50 -6.30 39.23
C PRO A 335 -25.97 -6.65 39.49
N PHE A 336 -26.22 -7.82 40.07
CA PHE A 336 -27.44 -8.02 40.85
C PHE A 336 -27.44 -6.94 41.93
N VAL A 337 -28.30 -5.94 41.78
CA VAL A 337 -28.68 -5.08 42.89
C VAL A 337 -29.44 -6.01 43.83
N ASN A 338 -28.81 -6.37 44.94
CA ASN A 338 -29.51 -6.94 46.08
C ASN A 338 -30.42 -5.82 46.59
N ASP A 339 -31.69 -5.86 46.24
CA ASP A 339 -32.73 -5.21 47.01
C ASP A 339 -32.78 -5.97 48.36
N ALA A 340 -32.19 -5.34 49.37
CA ALA A 340 -32.36 -5.73 50.76
C ALA A 340 -33.67 -5.12 51.25
N ASP A 341 -34.55 -5.98 51.77
CA ASP A 341 -35.50 -5.65 52.85
C ASP A 341 -35.10 -6.44 54.11
#